data_AF-Q08PE2-F1
#
_entry.id   AF-Q08PE2-F1
#
_cell.length_a   1.000
_cell.length_b   1.000
_cell.length_c   1.000
_cell.angle_alpha   90.00
_cell.angle_beta   90.00
_cell.angle_gamma   90.00
#
_symmetry.space_group_name_H-M   'P 1'
#
loop_
_entity.id
_entity.type
_entity.pdbx_description
1 polymer ?
#
loop_
_entity_poly.entity_id
_entity_poly.type
_entity_poly.pdbx_seq_one_letter_code
_entity_poly.pdbx_strand_id
1 'polypeptide(L)'
;MESVELYSPFLVATRERMNRRSNDPVPEPLINVELLQTHPASIRVGGKFFAEQGQKEVYYLLGRALALVRPELAFSQRLAPERLEALLQAALSMVGQIRPTADPRHFDEARRMLEKSLSEPARAALTKVARVYLPVATPGDVRSWLEGAELTAARAGLFAAGEMEPVKRMVLGETGSAFRVPTGTKIRDLMVFATSEDLHDLRVAVGTHVEVQVRK
;
A
#
# COMPACT_ATOMS: atom_id res chain seq x y z
N MET A 1 -26.92 7.89 4.65
CA MET A 1 -25.48 8.15 4.53
C MET A 1 -25.03 8.49 5.94
N GLU A 2 -24.43 7.54 6.64
CA GLU A 2 -23.96 7.76 8.02
C GLU A 2 -22.92 8.90 8.01
N SER A 3 -23.00 9.77 9.01
CA SER A 3 -22.11 10.91 9.15
C SER A 3 -20.65 10.44 9.23
N VAL A 4 -19.83 10.86 8.28
CA VAL A 4 -18.38 10.68 8.37
C VAL A 4 -17.89 11.63 9.47
N GLU A 5 -17.68 11.10 10.66
CA GLU A 5 -17.11 11.87 11.77
C GLU A 5 -15.65 12.21 11.46
N LEU A 6 -15.40 13.49 11.20
CA LEU A 6 -14.07 14.05 11.03
C LEU A 6 -13.39 14.17 12.39
N TYR A 7 -12.50 13.21 12.70
CA TYR A 7 -11.68 13.27 13.91
C TYR A 7 -10.55 14.29 13.72
N SER A 8 -10.62 15.39 14.47
CA SER A 8 -9.55 16.37 14.53
C SER A 8 -8.39 15.83 15.39
N PRO A 9 -7.15 15.75 14.86
CA PRO A 9 -5.97 15.33 15.62
C PRO A 9 -5.73 16.18 16.88
N PHE A 10 -6.17 17.45 16.86
CA PHE A 10 -6.08 18.36 17.99
C PHE A 10 -6.95 17.90 19.19
N LEU A 11 -8.12 17.29 18.92
CA LEU A 11 -9.02 16.85 19.98
C LEU A 11 -8.53 15.57 20.67
N VAL A 12 -7.80 14.71 19.96
CA VAL A 12 -7.23 13.47 20.52
C VAL A 12 -6.06 13.78 21.46
N ALA A 13 -5.12 14.64 21.04
CA ALA A 13 -3.96 15.01 21.84
C ALA A 13 -4.32 15.84 23.10
N THR A 14 -5.43 16.58 23.07
CA THR A 14 -5.89 17.39 24.20
C THR A 14 -6.77 16.59 25.18
N ARG A 15 -7.21 15.38 24.80
CA ARG A 15 -8.14 14.54 25.58
C ARG A 15 -7.52 13.99 26.87
N GLU A 16 -6.22 13.72 26.89
CA GLU A 16 -5.52 13.34 28.13
C GLU A 16 -5.48 14.48 29.15
N ARG A 17 -5.44 15.75 28.70
CA ARG A 17 -5.54 16.92 29.59
C ARG A 17 -6.97 17.21 30.03
N MET A 18 -7.95 16.89 29.20
CA MET A 18 -9.37 17.08 29.51
C MET A 18 -10.01 15.76 29.96
N ASN A 19 -9.56 15.30 31.13
CA ASN A 19 -10.28 14.27 31.86
C ASN A 19 -11.70 14.78 32.18
N ARG A 20 -12.69 14.09 31.61
CA ARG A 20 -14.15 14.26 31.74
C ARG A 20 -14.77 15.30 30.78
N ARG A 21 -15.69 14.81 29.94
CA ARG A 21 -16.74 15.51 29.13
C ARG A 21 -16.58 15.49 27.61
N SER A 22 -16.48 14.31 27.01
CA SER A 22 -16.91 14.14 25.62
C SER A 22 -17.52 12.76 25.44
N ASN A 23 -18.75 12.72 24.90
CA ASN A 23 -19.47 11.52 24.46
C ASN A 23 -18.99 11.03 23.08
N ASP A 24 -17.93 11.63 22.52
CA ASP A 24 -17.44 11.26 21.19
C ASP A 24 -16.79 9.88 21.25
N PRO A 25 -16.94 9.04 20.21
CA PRO A 25 -16.37 7.71 20.19
C PRO A 25 -14.85 7.78 20.40
N VAL A 26 -14.31 6.83 21.17
CA VAL A 26 -12.86 6.67 21.33
C VAL A 26 -12.33 6.01 20.06
N PRO A 27 -11.27 6.53 19.42
CA PRO A 27 -10.64 5.87 18.29
C PRO A 27 -10.30 4.42 18.63
N GLU A 28 -10.55 3.49 17.71
CA GLU A 28 -10.33 2.06 17.96
C GLU A 28 -8.88 1.80 18.42
N PRO A 29 -8.67 1.25 19.62
CA PRO A 29 -7.36 1.30 20.29
C PRO A 29 -6.29 0.47 19.59
N LEU A 30 -6.66 -0.59 18.88
CA LEU A 30 -5.74 -1.50 18.21
C LEU A 30 -5.35 -1.03 16.80
N ILE A 31 -6.11 -0.09 16.23
CA ILE A 31 -5.88 0.39 14.88
C ILE A 31 -4.75 1.41 14.89
N ASN A 32 -3.76 1.15 14.05
CA ASN A 32 -2.71 2.12 13.74
C ASN A 32 -3.15 2.91 12.50
N VAL A 33 -2.61 2.58 11.34
CA VAL A 33 -3.08 3.07 10.03
C VAL A 33 -3.65 1.88 9.27
N GLU A 34 -4.85 2.03 8.73
CA GLU A 34 -5.53 1.02 7.93
C GLU A 34 -6.09 1.64 6.65
N LEU A 35 -5.95 0.90 5.54
CA LEU A 35 -6.54 1.28 4.27
C LEU A 35 -7.93 0.67 4.12
N LEU A 36 -8.93 1.53 3.95
CA LEU A 36 -10.31 1.13 3.68
C LEU A 36 -10.57 1.13 2.17
N GLN A 37 -11.09 0.01 1.69
CA GLN A 37 -11.44 -0.21 0.27
C GLN A 37 -12.81 0.39 -0.07
N THR A 38 -13.04 1.64 0.33
CA THR A 38 -14.24 2.43 -0.02
C THR A 38 -14.08 3.10 -1.40
N HIS A 39 -15.13 3.76 -1.90
CA HIS A 39 -15.03 4.63 -3.08
C HIS A 39 -15.42 6.07 -2.68
N PRO A 40 -14.47 7.02 -2.61
CA PRO A 40 -13.02 6.85 -2.84
C PRO A 40 -12.33 6.02 -1.74
N ALA A 41 -11.16 5.48 -2.03
CA ALA A 41 -10.36 4.77 -1.02
C ALA A 41 -10.01 5.71 0.13
N SER A 42 -10.08 5.22 1.37
CA SER A 42 -9.93 6.05 2.57
C SER A 42 -8.90 5.46 3.52
N ILE A 43 -8.25 6.31 4.32
CA ILE A 43 -7.34 5.87 5.38
C ILE A 43 -8.04 6.06 6.72
N ARG A 44 -8.04 5.01 7.54
CA ARG A 44 -8.49 5.03 8.92
C ARG A 44 -7.29 5.04 9.85
N VAL A 45 -7.31 5.94 10.84
CA VAL A 45 -6.31 5.99 11.92
C VAL A 45 -6.99 5.76 13.26
N GLY A 46 -6.38 4.94 14.12
CA GLY A 46 -6.94 4.58 15.42
C GLY A 46 -6.05 4.96 16.61
N GLY A 47 -6.38 4.44 17.78
CA GLY A 47 -5.69 4.80 19.03
C GLY A 47 -4.19 4.51 19.01
N LYS A 48 -3.74 3.42 18.38
CA LYS A 48 -2.31 3.07 18.29
C LYS A 48 -1.51 4.08 17.46
N PHE A 49 -2.17 4.76 16.51
CA PHE A 49 -1.54 5.84 15.72
C PHE A 49 -1.25 7.08 16.58
N PHE A 50 -2.13 7.37 17.53
CA PHE A 50 -2.01 8.51 18.46
C PHE A 50 -1.24 8.18 19.74
N ALA A 51 -0.90 6.91 19.97
CA ALA A 51 0.01 6.51 21.05
C ALA A 51 1.43 7.09 20.82
N GLU A 52 2.34 6.94 21.78
CA GLU A 52 3.72 7.50 21.80
C GLU A 52 4.66 7.02 20.66
N GLN A 53 4.23 7.12 19.41
CA GLN A 53 5.08 6.97 18.24
C GLN A 53 5.82 8.29 17.98
N GLY A 54 7.10 8.19 17.62
CA GLY A 54 7.83 9.36 17.16
C GLY A 54 7.22 9.93 15.88
N GLN A 55 7.37 11.24 15.68
CA GLN A 55 6.85 11.95 14.50
C GLN A 55 7.28 11.30 13.18
N LYS A 56 8.50 10.77 13.13
CA LYS A 56 9.10 10.17 11.94
C LYS A 56 8.50 8.80 11.62
N GLU A 57 8.22 8.00 12.65
CA GLU A 57 7.49 6.73 12.54
C GLU A 57 6.07 6.95 12.02
N VAL A 58 5.39 8.00 12.49
CA VAL A 58 4.08 8.41 11.99
C VAL A 58 4.14 8.78 10.51
N TYR A 59 5.13 9.58 10.10
CA TYR A 59 5.31 9.95 8.69
C TYR A 59 5.62 8.75 7.80
N TYR A 60 6.40 7.79 8.28
CA TYR A 60 6.63 6.52 7.58
C TYR A 60 5.32 5.76 7.32
N LEU A 61 4.47 5.63 8.33
CA LEU A 61 3.18 4.92 8.20
C LEU A 61 2.24 5.64 7.24
N LEU A 62 2.14 6.96 7.33
CA LEU A 62 1.30 7.75 6.43
C LEU A 62 1.81 7.70 4.99
N GLY A 63 3.11 7.86 4.76
CA GLY A 63 3.70 7.79 3.42
C GLY A 63 3.47 6.43 2.76
N ARG A 64 3.59 5.34 3.53
CA ARG A 64 3.24 3.99 3.07
C ARG A 64 1.77 3.87 2.71
N ALA A 65 0.89 4.26 3.61
CA ALA A 65 -0.55 4.13 3.40
C ALA A 65 -1.01 4.91 2.17
N LEU A 66 -0.54 6.15 2.01
CA LEU A 66 -0.86 7.01 0.87
C LEU A 66 -0.36 6.43 -0.47
N ALA A 67 0.83 5.80 -0.49
CA ALA A 67 1.29 5.09 -1.68
C ALA A 67 0.35 3.93 -2.05
N LEU A 68 -0.12 3.17 -1.04
CA LEU A 68 -1.00 2.01 -1.24
C LEU A 68 -2.46 2.39 -1.57
N VAL A 69 -2.88 3.64 -1.37
CA VAL A 69 -4.18 4.17 -1.81
C VAL A 69 -4.27 4.27 -3.34
N ARG A 70 -3.14 4.35 -4.05
CA ARG A 70 -3.13 4.55 -5.51
C ARG A 70 -3.95 3.46 -6.22
N PRO A 71 -4.82 3.83 -7.18
CA PRO A 71 -5.80 2.90 -7.76
C PRO A 71 -5.14 1.70 -8.44
N GLU A 72 -3.97 1.90 -9.07
CA GLU A 72 -3.14 0.85 -9.65
C GLU A 72 -2.65 -0.20 -8.63
N LEU A 73 -2.60 0.12 -7.34
CA LEU A 73 -2.19 -0.79 -6.26
C LEU A 73 -3.37 -1.37 -5.47
N ALA A 74 -4.62 -1.00 -5.80
CA ALA A 74 -5.79 -1.38 -5.02
C ALA A 74 -5.92 -2.91 -4.81
N PHE A 75 -5.58 -3.70 -5.83
CA PHE A 75 -5.64 -5.16 -5.72
C PHE A 75 -4.62 -5.75 -4.74
N SER A 76 -3.47 -5.08 -4.53
CA SER A 76 -2.45 -5.53 -3.57
C SER A 76 -2.97 -5.49 -2.12
N GLN A 77 -3.95 -4.63 -1.86
CA GLN A 77 -4.52 -4.36 -0.55
C GLN A 77 -5.86 -5.07 -0.33
N ARG A 78 -6.54 -5.44 -1.42
CA ARG A 78 -7.89 -6.04 -1.38
C ARG A 78 -7.89 -7.56 -1.48
N LEU A 79 -6.87 -8.16 -2.11
CA LEU A 79 -6.84 -9.59 -2.40
C LEU A 79 -5.61 -10.26 -1.77
N ALA A 80 -5.82 -11.44 -1.21
CA ALA A 80 -4.73 -12.35 -0.89
C ALA A 80 -4.00 -12.76 -2.19
N PRO A 81 -2.68 -13.05 -2.14
CA PRO A 81 -1.89 -13.36 -3.34
C PRO A 81 -2.49 -14.47 -4.19
N GLU A 82 -2.99 -15.52 -3.56
CA GLU A 82 -3.54 -16.69 -4.22
C GLU A 82 -4.84 -16.34 -4.97
N ARG A 83 -5.65 -15.43 -4.40
CA ARG A 83 -6.86 -14.94 -5.05
C ARG A 83 -6.55 -13.96 -6.17
N LEU A 84 -5.49 -13.14 -6.02
CA LEU A 84 -5.04 -12.23 -7.07
C LEU A 84 -4.47 -12.99 -8.26
N GLU A 85 -3.66 -14.02 -8.02
CA GLU A 85 -3.13 -14.92 -9.06
C GLU A 85 -4.28 -15.58 -9.83
N ALA A 86 -5.26 -16.14 -9.10
CA ALA A 86 -6.44 -16.74 -9.71
C ALA A 86 -7.26 -15.73 -10.53
N LEU A 87 -7.40 -14.50 -10.04
CA LEU A 87 -8.10 -13.42 -10.75
C LEU A 87 -7.40 -13.03 -12.05
N LEU A 88 -6.08 -12.87 -12.01
CA LEU A 88 -5.30 -12.52 -13.20
C LEU A 88 -5.38 -13.64 -14.24
N GLN A 89 -5.17 -14.89 -13.83
CA GLN A 89 -5.28 -16.03 -14.74
C GLN A 89 -6.71 -16.16 -15.31
N ALA A 90 -7.75 -16.00 -14.48
CA ALA A 90 -9.13 -16.02 -14.95
C ALA A 90 -9.38 -14.94 -16.02
N ALA A 91 -8.92 -13.71 -15.79
CA ALA A 91 -9.04 -12.62 -16.76
C ALA A 91 -8.30 -12.91 -18.08
N LEU A 92 -7.08 -13.45 -17.99
CA LEU A 92 -6.29 -13.81 -19.18
C LEU A 92 -6.94 -14.97 -19.97
N SER A 93 -7.57 -15.92 -19.28
CA SER A 93 -8.27 -17.06 -19.91
C SER A 93 -9.50 -16.65 -20.73
N MET A 94 -10.04 -15.46 -20.50
CA MET A 94 -11.15 -14.89 -21.28
C MET A 94 -10.69 -14.34 -22.64
N VAL A 95 -9.39 -14.11 -22.81
CA VAL A 95 -8.82 -13.50 -24.02
C VAL A 95 -8.02 -14.52 -24.84
N GLY A 96 -7.27 -15.40 -24.18
CA GLY A 96 -6.38 -16.35 -24.82
C GLY A 96 -6.36 -17.70 -24.10
N GLN A 97 -5.80 -18.70 -24.77
CA GLN A 97 -5.57 -20.00 -24.16
C GLN A 97 -4.39 -19.91 -23.19
N ILE A 98 -4.68 -20.03 -21.90
CA ILE A 98 -3.68 -20.21 -20.86
C ILE A 98 -3.90 -21.59 -20.21
N ARG A 99 -2.85 -22.13 -19.60
CA ARG A 99 -2.96 -23.28 -18.70
C ARG A 99 -2.98 -22.76 -17.27
N PRO A 100 -4.14 -22.74 -16.58
CA PRO A 100 -4.19 -22.23 -15.22
C PRO A 100 -3.32 -23.07 -14.28
N THR A 101 -2.61 -22.39 -13.38
CA THR A 101 -1.81 -22.99 -12.30
C THR A 101 -2.35 -22.59 -10.92
N ALA A 102 -3.22 -21.57 -10.87
CA ALA A 102 -3.90 -21.16 -9.64
C ALA A 102 -4.87 -22.24 -9.13
N ASP A 103 -5.28 -22.10 -7.86
CA ASP A 103 -6.29 -22.96 -7.26
C ASP A 103 -7.58 -22.97 -8.11
N PRO A 104 -8.09 -24.15 -8.53
CA PRO A 104 -9.25 -24.24 -9.41
C PRO A 104 -10.51 -23.55 -8.86
N ARG A 105 -10.72 -23.59 -7.54
CA ARG A 105 -11.91 -22.97 -6.93
C ARG A 105 -11.85 -21.46 -7.04
N HIS A 106 -10.70 -20.87 -6.71
CA HIS A 106 -10.51 -19.43 -6.83
C HIS A 106 -10.55 -18.97 -8.30
N PHE A 107 -10.00 -19.77 -9.21
CA PHE A 107 -10.03 -19.49 -10.65
C PHE A 107 -11.47 -19.46 -11.18
N ASP A 108 -12.26 -20.50 -10.89
CA ASP A 108 -13.65 -20.59 -11.37
C ASP A 108 -14.54 -19.49 -10.76
N GLU A 109 -14.36 -19.18 -9.46
CA GLU A 109 -15.05 -18.07 -8.79
C GLU A 109 -14.74 -16.74 -9.48
N ALA A 110 -13.45 -16.44 -9.67
CA ALA A 110 -13.01 -15.22 -10.30
C ALA A 110 -13.51 -15.11 -11.74
N ARG A 111 -13.44 -16.19 -12.52
CA ARG A 111 -13.92 -16.22 -13.91
C ARG A 111 -15.41 -15.91 -14.00
N ARG A 112 -16.26 -16.59 -13.19
CA ARG A 112 -17.71 -16.32 -13.18
C ARG A 112 -18.02 -14.88 -12.79
N MET A 113 -17.28 -14.33 -11.83
CA MET A 113 -17.43 -12.94 -11.41
C MET A 113 -17.07 -11.98 -12.54
N LEU A 114 -15.92 -12.17 -13.20
CA LEU A 114 -15.50 -11.34 -14.34
C LEU A 114 -16.49 -11.45 -15.52
N GLU A 115 -16.98 -12.65 -15.82
CA GLU A 115 -17.98 -12.87 -16.87
C GLU A 115 -19.32 -12.17 -16.58
N LYS A 116 -19.70 -12.00 -15.30
CA LYS A 116 -20.92 -11.29 -14.91
C LYS A 116 -20.72 -9.77 -14.83
N SER A 117 -19.56 -9.32 -14.40
CA SER A 117 -19.32 -7.93 -13.99
C SER A 117 -18.62 -7.07 -15.05
N LEU A 118 -17.84 -7.67 -15.97
CA LEU A 118 -17.15 -6.89 -17.00
C LEU A 118 -18.13 -6.48 -18.12
N SER A 119 -18.26 -5.17 -18.29
CA SER A 119 -18.92 -4.56 -19.45
C SER A 119 -18.12 -4.81 -20.73
N GLU A 120 -18.78 -4.70 -21.88
CA GLU A 120 -18.13 -4.91 -23.18
C GLU A 120 -16.91 -3.98 -23.41
N PRO A 121 -16.96 -2.67 -23.07
CA PRO A 121 -15.78 -1.82 -23.17
C PRO A 121 -14.63 -2.29 -22.27
N ALA A 122 -14.92 -2.80 -21.07
CA ALA A 122 -13.90 -3.32 -20.16
C ALA A 122 -13.25 -4.61 -20.71
N ARG A 123 -14.03 -5.48 -21.37
CA ARG A 123 -13.50 -6.68 -22.06
C ARG A 123 -12.59 -6.32 -23.22
N ALA A 124 -12.95 -5.32 -24.01
CA ALA A 124 -12.10 -4.83 -25.09
C ALA A 124 -10.77 -4.26 -24.56
N ALA A 125 -10.82 -3.48 -23.47
CA ALA A 125 -9.62 -2.97 -22.80
C ALA A 125 -8.73 -4.09 -22.26
N LEU A 126 -9.33 -5.08 -21.58
CA LEU A 126 -8.63 -6.27 -21.10
C LEU A 126 -7.96 -7.03 -22.25
N THR A 127 -8.67 -7.22 -23.36
CA THR A 127 -8.14 -7.89 -24.55
C THR A 127 -6.89 -7.20 -25.10
N LYS A 128 -6.91 -5.87 -25.17
CA LYS A 128 -5.77 -5.07 -25.64
C LYS A 128 -4.54 -5.27 -24.77
N VAL A 129 -4.69 -5.20 -23.45
CA VAL A 129 -3.57 -5.35 -22.50
C VAL A 129 -3.08 -6.80 -22.44
N ALA A 130 -4.00 -7.77 -22.41
CA ALA A 130 -3.66 -9.19 -22.36
C ALA A 130 -2.85 -9.65 -23.57
N ARG A 131 -3.14 -9.14 -24.78
CA ARG A 131 -2.35 -9.45 -25.99
C ARG A 131 -0.89 -9.00 -25.91
N VAL A 132 -0.62 -7.89 -25.21
CA VAL A 132 0.74 -7.38 -25.00
C VAL A 132 1.44 -8.17 -23.90
N TYR A 133 0.72 -8.55 -22.85
CA TYR A 133 1.27 -9.19 -21.67
C TYR A 133 1.53 -10.70 -21.83
N LEU A 134 0.60 -11.45 -22.44
CA LEU A 134 0.68 -12.91 -22.56
C LEU A 134 2.02 -13.45 -23.12
N PRO A 135 2.65 -12.82 -24.14
CA PRO A 135 3.93 -13.30 -24.68
C PRO A 135 5.11 -13.21 -23.71
N VAL A 136 5.04 -12.34 -22.69
CA VAL A 136 6.12 -12.08 -21.73
C VAL A 136 5.78 -12.51 -20.30
N ALA A 137 4.59 -13.08 -20.09
CA ALA A 137 4.11 -13.46 -18.78
C ALA A 137 4.95 -14.59 -18.16
N THR A 138 5.30 -14.44 -16.88
CA THR A 138 6.01 -15.44 -16.10
C THR A 138 5.20 -15.87 -14.87
N PRO A 139 5.39 -17.10 -14.35
CA PRO A 139 4.68 -17.58 -13.15
C PRO A 139 4.95 -16.77 -11.87
N GLY A 140 5.97 -15.90 -11.88
CA GLY A 140 6.35 -15.08 -10.73
C GLY A 140 5.76 -13.67 -10.72
N ASP A 141 5.09 -13.25 -11.79
CA ASP A 141 4.78 -11.84 -12.03
C ASP A 141 3.91 -11.23 -10.93
N VAL A 142 2.87 -11.94 -10.44
CA VAL A 142 2.02 -11.43 -9.35
C VAL A 142 2.79 -11.29 -8.05
N ARG A 143 3.67 -12.27 -7.74
CA ARG A 143 4.53 -12.19 -6.55
C ARG A 143 5.46 -10.99 -6.65
N SER A 144 6.16 -10.84 -7.78
CA SER A 144 7.08 -9.73 -8.02
C SER A 144 6.36 -8.38 -8.00
N TRP A 145 5.14 -8.30 -8.53
CA TRP A 145 4.32 -7.11 -8.48
C TRP A 145 3.90 -6.74 -7.05
N LEU A 146 3.48 -7.73 -6.24
CA LEU A 146 3.12 -7.51 -4.84
C LEU A 146 4.33 -7.07 -3.99
N GLU A 147 5.49 -7.70 -4.18
CA GLU A 147 6.74 -7.31 -3.53
C GLU A 147 7.15 -5.89 -3.96
N GLY A 148 7.02 -5.57 -5.25
CA GLY A 148 7.26 -4.23 -5.79
C GLY A 148 6.33 -3.16 -5.20
N ALA A 149 5.05 -3.48 -5.02
CA ALA A 149 4.08 -2.59 -4.37
C ALA A 149 4.47 -2.32 -2.91
N GLU A 150 4.91 -3.35 -2.18
CA GLU A 150 5.38 -3.22 -0.80
C GLU A 150 6.65 -2.38 -0.67
N LEU A 151 7.64 -2.60 -1.55
CA LEU A 151 8.87 -1.80 -1.60
C LEU A 151 8.58 -0.35 -1.98
N THR A 152 7.70 -0.13 -2.97
CA THR A 152 7.28 1.22 -3.38
C THR A 152 6.65 1.97 -2.20
N ALA A 153 5.76 1.32 -1.46
CA ALA A 153 5.17 1.90 -0.26
C ALA A 153 6.24 2.21 0.79
N ALA A 154 7.15 1.28 1.07
CA ALA A 154 8.22 1.47 2.05
C ALA A 154 9.13 2.65 1.69
N ARG A 155 9.50 2.80 0.41
CA ARG A 155 10.27 3.95 -0.09
C ARG A 155 9.51 5.27 0.04
N ALA A 156 8.21 5.29 -0.26
CA ALA A 156 7.35 6.46 -0.02
C ALA A 156 7.28 6.83 1.48
N GLY A 157 7.25 5.82 2.35
CA GLY A 157 7.37 6.01 3.80
C GLY A 157 8.72 6.62 4.20
N LEU A 158 9.83 6.12 3.65
CA LEU A 158 11.17 6.67 3.91
C LEU A 158 11.30 8.11 3.42
N PHE A 159 10.76 8.40 2.24
CA PHE A 159 10.69 9.75 1.70
C PHE A 159 9.94 10.69 2.66
N ALA A 160 8.75 10.29 3.14
CA ALA A 160 7.96 11.09 4.08
C ALA A 160 8.62 11.26 5.46
N ALA A 161 9.24 10.20 5.99
CA ALA A 161 9.97 10.28 7.25
C ALA A 161 11.23 11.17 7.14
N GLY A 162 11.89 11.14 5.98
CA GLY A 162 13.10 11.91 5.69
C GLY A 162 14.38 11.31 6.28
N GLU A 163 14.28 10.31 7.15
CA GLU A 163 15.41 9.70 7.86
C GLU A 163 15.26 8.18 7.96
N MET A 164 16.38 7.47 7.85
CA MET A 164 16.38 6.01 7.77
C MET A 164 16.24 5.31 9.13
N GLU A 165 16.81 5.85 10.21
CA GLU A 165 16.85 5.14 11.49
C GLU A 165 15.46 4.86 12.09
N PRO A 166 14.50 5.82 12.11
CA PRO A 166 13.13 5.55 12.52
C PRO A 166 12.46 4.48 11.65
N VAL A 167 12.68 4.56 10.33
CA VAL A 167 12.11 3.62 9.35
C VAL A 167 12.65 2.20 9.56
N LYS A 168 13.94 2.07 9.81
CA LYS A 168 14.59 0.79 10.11
C LYS A 168 13.94 0.13 11.34
N ARG A 169 13.70 0.89 12.42
CA ARG A 169 12.99 0.37 13.61
C ARG A 169 11.60 -0.12 13.27
N MET A 170 10.87 0.64 12.46
CA MET A 170 9.53 0.25 12.01
C MET A 170 9.55 -1.02 11.17
N VAL A 171 10.50 -1.17 10.25
CA VAL A 171 10.68 -2.37 9.41
C VAL A 171 11.08 -3.59 10.26
N LEU A 172 11.95 -3.42 11.25
CA LEU A 172 12.31 -4.50 12.18
C LEU A 172 11.13 -4.96 13.05
N GLY A 173 10.17 -4.07 13.32
CA GLY A 173 8.94 -4.38 14.06
C GLY A 173 7.81 -4.96 13.20
N GLU A 174 8.00 -5.12 11.89
CA GLU A 174 6.99 -5.73 11.01
C GLU A 174 6.81 -7.21 11.34
N THR A 175 5.56 -7.60 11.61
CA THR A 175 5.19 -8.97 11.99
C THR A 175 3.94 -9.42 11.27
N GLY A 176 3.84 -10.72 10.99
CA GLY A 176 2.67 -11.33 10.34
C GLY A 176 2.77 -11.45 8.81
N SER A 177 1.76 -12.08 8.23
CA SER A 177 1.71 -12.46 6.81
C SER A 177 1.40 -11.31 5.84
N ALA A 178 1.16 -10.11 6.36
CA ALA A 178 0.92 -8.92 5.56
C ALA A 178 2.21 -8.39 4.88
N PHE A 179 3.38 -8.76 5.39
CA PHE A 179 4.69 -8.38 4.85
C PHE A 179 5.26 -9.53 4.04
N ARG A 180 5.51 -9.27 2.76
CA ARG A 180 5.93 -10.26 1.76
C ARG A 180 7.42 -10.21 1.52
N VAL A 181 8.01 -9.02 1.66
CA VAL A 181 9.45 -8.84 1.48
C VAL A 181 10.16 -9.09 2.81
N PRO A 182 11.12 -10.03 2.87
CA PRO A 182 11.90 -10.26 4.08
C PRO A 182 12.54 -8.97 4.60
N THR A 183 12.53 -8.79 5.92
CA THR A 183 13.02 -7.59 6.61
C THR A 183 14.43 -7.18 6.16
N GLY A 184 15.36 -8.14 6.03
CA GLY A 184 16.74 -7.86 5.58
C GLY A 184 16.81 -7.35 4.13
N THR A 185 15.99 -7.90 3.24
CA THR A 185 15.88 -7.45 1.85
C THR A 185 15.29 -6.04 1.78
N LYS A 186 14.25 -5.77 2.56
CA LYS A 186 13.60 -4.46 2.63
C LYS A 186 14.53 -3.37 3.17
N ILE A 187 15.29 -3.65 4.24
CA ILE A 187 16.27 -2.70 4.78
C ILE A 187 17.34 -2.39 3.73
N ARG A 188 17.85 -3.42 3.04
CA ARG A 188 18.85 -3.23 1.97
C ARG A 188 18.30 -2.33 0.86
N ASP A 189 17.08 -2.60 0.40
CA ASP A 189 16.41 -1.80 -0.63
C ASP A 189 16.28 -0.33 -0.21
N LEU A 190 15.81 -0.09 1.02
CA LEU A 190 15.66 1.26 1.56
C LEU A 190 16.99 2.01 1.71
N MET A 191 18.09 1.31 2.06
CA MET A 191 19.43 1.91 2.11
C MET A 191 19.93 2.31 0.72
N VAL A 192 19.68 1.48 -0.30
CA VAL A 192 20.00 1.81 -1.70
C VAL A 192 19.18 3.02 -2.13
N PHE A 193 17.87 3.02 -1.86
CA PHE A 193 17.01 4.16 -2.16
C PHE A 193 17.43 5.44 -1.42
N ALA A 194 17.83 5.35 -0.15
CA ALA A 194 18.27 6.48 0.67
C ALA A 194 19.50 7.21 0.10
N THR A 195 20.29 6.53 -0.72
CA THR A 195 21.51 7.05 -1.36
C THR A 195 21.37 7.25 -2.88
N SER A 196 20.17 7.01 -3.42
CA SER A 196 19.88 7.09 -4.85
C SER A 196 19.57 8.52 -5.33
N GLU A 197 19.77 8.76 -6.61
CA GLU A 197 19.32 9.98 -7.30
C GLU A 197 17.79 10.09 -7.28
N ASP A 198 17.05 8.97 -7.35
CA ASP A 198 15.58 8.97 -7.27
C ASP A 198 15.04 9.67 -6.02
N LEU A 199 15.63 9.42 -4.85
CA LEU A 199 15.23 10.09 -3.62
C LEU A 199 15.58 11.59 -3.64
N HIS A 200 16.72 11.94 -4.25
CA HIS A 200 17.11 13.33 -4.42
C HIS A 200 16.11 14.07 -5.31
N ASP A 201 15.77 13.51 -6.48
CA ASP A 201 14.82 14.09 -7.43
C ASP A 201 13.44 14.27 -6.80
N LEU A 202 12.97 13.27 -6.04
CA LEU A 202 11.72 13.39 -5.28
C LEU A 202 11.77 14.54 -4.27
N ARG A 203 12.87 14.70 -3.55
CA ARG A 203 13.05 15.78 -2.56
C ARG A 203 13.11 17.15 -3.23
N VAL A 204 13.78 17.27 -4.37
CA VAL A 204 13.81 18.50 -5.18
C VAL A 204 12.39 18.86 -5.64
N ALA A 205 11.64 17.89 -6.16
CA ALA A 205 10.29 18.11 -6.66
C ALA A 205 9.30 18.61 -5.58
N VAL A 206 9.50 18.23 -4.31
CA VAL A 206 8.68 18.71 -3.19
C VAL A 206 9.33 19.85 -2.38
N GLY A 207 10.52 20.31 -2.76
CA GLY A 207 11.24 21.39 -2.06
C GLY A 207 11.78 21.01 -0.67
N THR A 208 12.15 19.75 -0.46
CA THR A 208 12.76 19.23 0.79
C THR A 208 14.21 18.76 0.59
N HIS A 209 14.85 19.14 -0.51
CA HIS A 209 16.24 18.76 -0.78
C HIS A 209 17.19 19.51 0.15
N VAL A 210 18.30 18.85 0.49
CA VAL A 210 19.36 19.43 1.31
C VAL A 210 20.50 19.83 0.38
N GLU A 211 20.79 21.13 0.31
CA GLU A 211 21.97 21.64 -0.37
C GLU A 211 23.16 21.64 0.60
N VAL A 212 24.18 20.85 0.30
CA VAL A 212 25.44 20.93 1.02
C VAL A 212 26.14 22.20 0.53
N GLN A 213 26.12 23.26 1.34
CA GLN A 213 26.93 24.44 1.07
C GLN A 213 28.41 24.07 1.15
N VAL A 214 29.03 23.83 0.01
CA VAL A 214 30.48 23.73 -0.09
C VAL A 214 31.02 25.15 0.12
N ARG A 215 31.62 25.40 1.29
CA ARG A 215 32.37 26.65 1.52
C ARG A 215 33.49 26.71 0.48
N LYS A 216 33.46 27.75 -0.36
CA LYS A 216 34.58 28.11 -1.24
C LYS A 216 35.74 28.65 -0.42
#